data_AF-A0AAQ0TNV4-F1
#
_entry.id   AF-A0AAQ0TNV4-F1
#
_cell.length_a   1.000
_cell.length_b   1.000
_cell.length_c   1.000
_cell.angle_alpha   90.00
_cell.angle_beta   90.00
_cell.angle_gamma   90.00
#
_symmetry.space_group_name_H-M   'P 1'
#
loop_
_entity.id
_entity.type
_entity.pdbx_description
1 polymer ?
#
loop_
_entity_poly.entity_id
_entity_poly.type
_entity_poly.pdbx_seq_one_letter_code
_entity_poly.pdbx_strand_id
1 'polypeptide(L)'
;MKKSSLPVSRKFYSEICDRIRFSFSLNRPSLIEEAIATVDSYITSGAEPDEYTDPSVLLMFNLLRPEIDKAIRRSQRAREISSKRKSGQPTAASSGKDETSRPMDNNGNTASSESESTEPEEEERPILNRRMRRQIQQERKRAVRQRIKPLYSR
;
A
#
# COMPACT_ATOMS: atom_id res chain seq x y z
N MET A 1 3.64 -30.99 -5.29
CA MET A 1 3.15 -29.97 -6.24
C MET A 1 4.08 -28.76 -6.20
N LYS A 2 4.70 -28.40 -7.33
CA LYS A 2 5.65 -27.28 -7.41
C LYS A 2 4.93 -26.01 -6.95
N LYS A 3 5.52 -25.27 -6.00
CA LYS A 3 5.02 -23.94 -5.60
C LYS A 3 5.17 -23.03 -6.81
N SER A 4 4.17 -23.00 -7.68
CA SER A 4 4.10 -22.06 -8.79
C SER A 4 4.21 -20.66 -8.19
N SER A 5 5.21 -19.92 -8.66
CA SER A 5 5.39 -18.52 -8.28
C SER A 5 4.24 -17.73 -8.92
N LEU A 6 3.09 -17.70 -8.26
CA LEU A 6 1.96 -16.87 -8.67
C LEU A 6 2.43 -15.42 -8.78
N PRO A 7 1.98 -14.65 -9.78
CA PRO A 7 2.36 -13.26 -9.94
C PRO A 7 1.76 -12.35 -8.88
N VAL A 8 0.86 -12.83 -8.02
CA VAL A 8 0.31 -12.13 -6.86
C VAL A 8 0.90 -12.65 -5.54
N SER A 9 0.66 -11.93 -4.44
CA SER A 9 1.02 -12.42 -3.11
C SER A 9 0.09 -13.56 -2.68
N ARG A 10 0.59 -14.52 -1.89
CA ARG A 10 -0.23 -15.62 -1.37
C ARG A 10 -1.43 -15.12 -0.55
N LYS A 11 -1.22 -14.10 0.28
CA LYS A 11 -2.28 -13.50 1.12
C LYS A 11 -3.41 -12.91 0.27
N PHE A 12 -3.06 -12.17 -0.78
CA PHE A 12 -4.05 -11.61 -1.69
C PHE A 12 -4.83 -12.72 -2.40
N TYR A 13 -4.13 -13.76 -2.87
CA TYR A 13 -4.77 -14.89 -3.53
C TYR A 13 -5.76 -15.63 -2.62
N SER A 14 -5.40 -15.89 -1.36
CA SER A 14 -6.32 -16.50 -0.40
C SER A 14 -7.55 -15.62 -0.14
N GLU A 15 -7.37 -14.31 0.04
CA GLU A 15 -8.48 -13.36 0.24
C GLU A 15 -9.46 -13.37 -0.95
N ILE A 16 -8.95 -13.45 -2.18
CA ILE A 16 -9.80 -13.57 -3.38
C ILE A 16 -10.57 -14.89 -3.40
N CYS A 17 -9.90 -16.01 -3.12
CA CYS A 17 -10.57 -17.31 -3.06
C CYS A 17 -11.68 -17.34 -2.01
N ASP A 18 -11.44 -16.74 -0.85
CA ASP A 18 -12.42 -16.68 0.24
C ASP A 18 -13.61 -15.79 -0.12
N ARG A 19 -13.37 -14.64 -0.78
CA ARG A 19 -14.46 -13.80 -1.32
C ARG A 19 -15.32 -14.56 -2.33
N ILE A 20 -14.69 -15.28 -3.27
CA ILE A 20 -15.43 -16.08 -4.27
C ILE A 20 -16.27 -17.13 -3.57
N ARG A 21 -15.67 -17.94 -2.68
CA ARG A 21 -16.40 -18.96 -1.91
C ARG A 21 -17.57 -18.36 -1.14
N PHE A 22 -17.35 -17.27 -0.43
CA PHE A 22 -18.40 -16.60 0.33
C PHE A 22 -19.55 -16.13 -0.58
N SER A 23 -19.24 -15.44 -1.68
CA SER A 23 -20.25 -14.91 -2.59
C SER A 23 -21.11 -15.99 -3.27
N PHE A 24 -20.51 -17.13 -3.62
CA PHE A 24 -21.24 -18.21 -4.29
C PHE A 24 -21.87 -19.22 -3.32
N SER A 25 -21.41 -19.29 -2.07
CA SER A 25 -21.83 -20.30 -1.08
C SER A 25 -23.34 -20.38 -0.88
N LEU A 26 -24.04 -19.25 -0.91
CA LEU A 26 -25.47 -19.18 -0.61
C LEU A 26 -26.37 -19.44 -1.81
N ASN A 27 -25.92 -19.07 -3.02
CA ASN A 27 -26.80 -19.06 -4.20
C ASN A 27 -26.43 -20.14 -5.22
N ARG A 28 -25.12 -20.33 -5.50
CA ARG A 28 -24.65 -21.17 -6.60
C ARG A 28 -23.29 -21.81 -6.25
N PRO A 29 -23.25 -22.72 -5.27
CA PRO A 29 -21.99 -23.31 -4.79
C PRO A 29 -21.27 -24.15 -5.86
N SER A 30 -22.00 -24.69 -6.85
CA SER A 30 -21.42 -25.43 -7.99
C SER A 30 -20.49 -24.59 -8.85
N LEU A 31 -20.63 -23.26 -8.84
CA LEU A 31 -19.82 -22.34 -9.65
C LEU A 31 -18.54 -21.87 -8.95
N ILE A 32 -18.32 -22.25 -7.68
CA ILE A 32 -17.14 -21.81 -6.91
C ILE A 32 -15.85 -22.24 -7.61
N GLU A 33 -15.76 -23.51 -7.99
CA GLU A 33 -14.56 -24.06 -8.61
C GLU A 33 -14.32 -23.47 -10.00
N GLU A 34 -15.38 -23.25 -10.78
CA GLU A 34 -15.30 -22.57 -12.07
C GLU A 34 -14.80 -21.13 -11.91
N ALA A 35 -15.34 -20.39 -10.95
CA ALA A 35 -14.91 -19.01 -10.68
C ALA A 35 -13.45 -18.91 -10.22
N ILE A 36 -13.00 -19.83 -9.36
CA ILE A 36 -11.60 -19.90 -8.94
C ILE A 36 -10.72 -20.26 -10.14
N ALA A 37 -11.10 -21.23 -10.96
CA ALA A 37 -10.34 -21.64 -12.14
C ALA A 37 -10.20 -20.50 -13.17
N THR A 38 -11.26 -19.72 -13.38
CA THR A 38 -11.23 -18.53 -14.24
C THR A 38 -10.24 -17.49 -13.73
N VAL A 39 -10.24 -17.22 -12.41
CA VAL A 39 -9.26 -16.31 -11.80
C VAL A 39 -7.84 -16.86 -11.87
N ASP A 40 -7.64 -18.16 -11.69
CA ASP A 40 -6.34 -18.82 -11.81
C ASP A 40 -5.77 -18.72 -13.22
N SER A 41 -6.60 -18.97 -14.23
CA SER A 41 -6.24 -18.85 -15.65
C SER A 41 -5.81 -17.41 -15.97
N TYR A 42 -6.57 -16.43 -15.50
CA TYR A 42 -6.25 -15.02 -15.67
C TYR A 42 -4.94 -14.63 -14.98
N ILE A 43 -4.77 -15.02 -13.71
CA ILE A 43 -3.56 -14.68 -12.95
C ILE A 43 -2.32 -15.31 -13.56
N THR A 44 -2.40 -16.56 -14.04
CA THR A 44 -1.22 -17.30 -14.52
C THR A 44 -0.87 -17.01 -15.97
N SER A 45 -1.87 -16.90 -16.83
CA SER A 45 -1.70 -16.84 -18.29
C SER A 45 -2.19 -15.53 -18.89
N GLY A 46 -2.88 -14.68 -18.13
CA GLY A 46 -3.52 -13.47 -18.64
C GLY A 46 -4.74 -13.74 -19.52
N ALA A 47 -5.25 -14.98 -19.53
CA ALA A 47 -6.37 -15.39 -20.37
C ALA A 47 -7.68 -14.83 -19.81
N GLU A 48 -8.47 -14.18 -20.68
CA GLU A 48 -9.81 -13.71 -20.33
C GLU A 48 -10.81 -14.88 -20.31
N PRO A 49 -11.90 -14.78 -19.54
CA PRO A 49 -12.95 -15.79 -19.53
C PRO A 49 -13.60 -15.90 -20.92
N ASP A 50 -14.00 -17.11 -21.30
CA ASP A 50 -14.70 -17.38 -22.56
C ASP A 50 -16.13 -16.81 -22.53
N GLU A 51 -16.71 -16.56 -23.70
CA GLU A 51 -18.07 -16.06 -23.88
C GLU A 51 -19.13 -17.04 -23.33
N TYR A 52 -18.80 -18.33 -23.27
CA TYR A 52 -19.68 -19.38 -22.71
C TYR A 52 -19.60 -19.52 -21.18
N THR A 53 -18.75 -18.73 -20.50
CA THR A 53 -18.63 -18.76 -19.04
C THR A 53 -19.94 -18.33 -18.38
N ASP A 54 -20.33 -18.94 -17.25
CA ASP A 54 -21.57 -18.55 -16.56
C ASP A 54 -21.58 -17.03 -16.24
N PRO A 55 -22.69 -16.31 -16.50
CA PRO A 55 -22.75 -14.86 -16.32
C PRO A 55 -22.41 -14.41 -14.89
N SER A 56 -22.69 -15.22 -13.87
CA SER A 56 -22.38 -14.92 -12.47
C SER A 56 -20.86 -14.98 -12.22
N VAL A 57 -20.20 -15.95 -12.84
CA VAL A 57 -18.73 -16.10 -12.81
C VAL A 57 -18.07 -14.93 -13.54
N LEU A 58 -18.58 -14.59 -14.72
CA LEU A 58 -18.09 -13.45 -15.51
C LEU A 58 -18.27 -12.13 -14.76
N LEU A 59 -19.41 -11.92 -14.11
CA LEU A 59 -19.66 -10.74 -13.28
C LEU A 59 -18.67 -10.66 -12.10
N MET A 60 -18.51 -11.75 -11.36
CA MET A 60 -17.56 -11.82 -10.25
C MET A 60 -16.13 -11.52 -10.74
N PHE A 61 -15.71 -12.13 -11.84
CA PHE A 61 -14.41 -11.90 -12.44
C PHE A 61 -14.20 -10.41 -12.77
N ASN A 62 -15.16 -9.77 -13.46
CA ASN A 62 -15.05 -8.37 -13.85
C ASN A 62 -14.97 -7.43 -12.63
N LEU A 63 -15.66 -7.74 -11.54
CA LEU A 63 -15.56 -7.00 -10.29
C LEU A 63 -14.17 -7.13 -9.64
N LEU A 64 -13.56 -8.31 -9.71
CA LEU A 64 -12.27 -8.60 -9.09
C LEU A 64 -11.07 -8.20 -9.96
N ARG A 65 -11.23 -8.18 -11.29
CA ARG A 65 -10.17 -7.88 -12.27
C ARG A 65 -9.33 -6.65 -11.93
N PRO A 66 -9.89 -5.45 -11.66
CA PRO A 66 -9.07 -4.27 -11.36
C PRO A 66 -8.24 -4.44 -10.08
N GLU A 67 -8.76 -5.18 -9.08
CA GLU A 67 -8.03 -5.50 -7.86
C GLU A 67 -6.87 -6.47 -8.16
N ILE A 68 -7.12 -7.49 -8.98
CA ILE A 68 -6.11 -8.47 -9.42
C ILE A 68 -4.99 -7.77 -10.19
N ASP A 69 -5.32 -6.91 -11.15
CA ASP A 69 -4.34 -6.14 -11.94
C ASP A 69 -3.45 -5.26 -11.08
N LYS A 70 -4.04 -4.61 -10.07
CA LYS A 70 -3.31 -3.80 -9.11
C LYS A 70 -2.38 -4.68 -8.26
N ALA A 71 -2.84 -5.86 -7.84
CA ALA A 71 -2.04 -6.79 -7.07
C ALA A 71 -0.85 -7.36 -7.87
N ILE A 72 -1.06 -7.70 -9.15
CA ILE A 72 0.01 -8.15 -10.06
C ILE A 72 1.08 -7.06 -10.19
N ARG A 73 0.69 -5.82 -10.52
CA ARG A 73 1.65 -4.70 -10.65
C ARG A 73 2.41 -4.43 -9.36
N ARG A 74 1.72 -4.45 -8.21
CA ARG A 74 2.34 -4.25 -6.89
C ARG A 74 3.37 -5.35 -6.61
N SER A 75 3.01 -6.60 -6.89
CA SER A 75 3.86 -7.78 -6.67
C SER A 75 5.10 -7.73 -7.56
N GLN A 76 4.94 -7.42 -8.85
CA GLN A 76 6.04 -7.23 -9.80
C GLN A 76 7.01 -6.14 -9.31
N ARG A 77 6.51 -4.96 -8.97
CA ARG A 77 7.33 -3.85 -8.45
C ARG A 77 8.08 -4.24 -7.17
N ALA A 78 7.44 -4.98 -6.26
CA ALA A 78 8.10 -5.46 -5.04
C ALA A 78 9.24 -6.45 -5.34
N ARG A 79 9.04 -7.34 -6.32
CA ARG A 79 10.07 -8.30 -6.78
C ARG A 79 11.24 -7.59 -7.44
N GLU A 80 10.98 -6.60 -8.30
CA GLU A 80 12.02 -5.77 -8.92
C GLU A 80 12.86 -5.01 -7.89
N ILE A 81 12.23 -4.43 -6.86
CA ILE A 81 12.96 -3.76 -5.78
C ILE A 81 13.81 -4.78 -5.00
N SER A 82 13.27 -5.97 -4.75
CA SER A 82 14.00 -7.03 -4.06
C SER A 82 15.17 -7.57 -4.89
N SER A 83 15.01 -7.74 -6.20
CA SER A 83 16.10 -8.20 -7.07
C SER A 83 17.20 -7.14 -7.17
N LYS A 84 16.86 -5.85 -7.33
CA LYS A 84 17.82 -4.73 -7.33
C LYS A 84 18.62 -4.62 -6.03
N ARG A 85 17.98 -4.86 -4.87
CA ARG A 85 18.69 -4.91 -3.58
C ARG A 85 19.63 -6.10 -3.47
N LYS A 86 19.26 -7.24 -4.07
CA LYS A 86 20.08 -8.47 -4.05
C LYS A 86 21.25 -8.40 -5.04
N SER A 87 21.15 -7.62 -6.12
CA SER A 87 22.21 -7.42 -7.10
C SER A 87 23.23 -6.32 -6.73
N GLY A 88 23.11 -5.68 -5.55
CA GLY A 88 24.12 -4.78 -5.02
C GLY A 88 24.30 -3.45 -5.77
N GLN A 89 23.43 -3.11 -6.71
CA GLN A 89 23.58 -1.92 -7.54
C GLN A 89 22.94 -0.69 -6.87
N PRO A 90 23.72 0.36 -6.51
CA PRO A 90 23.19 1.55 -5.86
C PRO A 90 22.28 2.28 -6.84
N THR A 91 20.98 2.34 -6.56
CA THR A 91 20.05 3.14 -7.36
C THR A 91 20.29 4.62 -7.04
N ALA A 92 20.91 5.33 -7.98
CA ALA A 92 20.93 6.79 -8.01
C ALA A 92 19.49 7.32 -7.91
N ALA A 93 19.28 8.26 -7.00
CA ALA A 93 18.00 8.90 -6.76
C ALA A 93 17.60 9.72 -8.00
N SER A 94 16.57 9.27 -8.73
CA SER A 94 15.93 10.10 -9.75
C SER A 94 15.01 11.10 -9.06
N SER A 95 15.53 12.30 -8.84
CA SER A 95 14.73 13.51 -8.63
C SER A 95 13.87 13.75 -9.87
N GLY A 96 12.55 13.68 -9.72
CA GLY A 96 11.59 14.08 -10.74
C GLY A 96 10.50 14.92 -10.07
N LYS A 97 10.55 16.22 -10.35
CA LYS A 97 9.52 17.21 -10.05
C LYS A 97 8.22 16.78 -10.72
N ASP A 98 7.10 16.93 -10.02
CA ASP A 98 5.81 17.14 -10.68
C ASP A 98 5.01 18.13 -9.83
N GLU A 99 4.98 19.37 -10.31
CA GLU A 99 4.01 20.39 -9.90
C GLU A 99 2.69 20.04 -10.55
N THR A 100 1.60 19.93 -9.78
CA THR A 100 0.23 20.24 -10.26
C THR A 100 -0.70 20.39 -9.05
N SER A 101 -1.10 21.63 -8.80
CA SER A 101 -2.44 22.10 -8.41
C SER A 101 -3.12 21.54 -7.14
N ARG A 102 -3.17 22.40 -6.11
CA ARG A 102 -4.26 22.41 -5.10
C ARG A 102 -5.61 22.73 -5.77
N PRO A 103 -6.70 22.25 -5.17
CA PRO A 103 -7.82 23.15 -4.85
C PRO A 103 -8.03 23.19 -3.33
N MET A 104 -8.23 24.40 -2.83
CA MET A 104 -8.89 24.64 -1.55
C MET A 104 -10.35 24.22 -1.68
N ASP A 105 -10.88 23.53 -0.69
CA ASP A 105 -12.29 23.69 -0.34
C ASP A 105 -12.47 23.67 1.17
N ASN A 106 -13.36 24.57 1.53
CA ASN A 106 -13.70 25.14 2.82
C ASN A 106 -14.59 24.18 3.62
N ASN A 107 -14.51 24.24 4.96
CA ASN A 107 -15.65 24.56 5.84
C ASN A 107 -15.62 23.85 7.21
N GLY A 108 -15.67 24.68 8.26
CA GLY A 108 -16.44 24.44 9.49
C GLY A 108 -15.79 23.64 10.62
N ASN A 109 -15.34 24.31 11.69
CA ASN A 109 -16.17 24.49 12.88
C ASN A 109 -15.37 25.13 14.05
N THR A 110 -15.72 26.39 14.34
CA THR A 110 -15.95 27.02 15.65
C THR A 110 -15.26 26.46 16.91
N ALA A 111 -14.36 27.26 17.48
CA ALA A 111 -14.37 27.59 18.92
C ALA A 111 -13.44 28.79 19.16
N SER A 112 -14.06 29.91 19.51
CA SER A 112 -13.43 31.13 20.02
C SER A 112 -12.74 30.86 21.36
N SER A 113 -11.52 31.33 21.53
CA SER A 113 -11.07 31.94 22.80
C SER A 113 -9.79 32.72 22.54
N GLU A 114 -9.93 34.03 22.60
CA GLU A 114 -8.85 35.02 22.63
C GLU A 114 -7.92 34.71 23.82
N SER A 115 -6.62 34.64 23.55
CA SER A 115 -5.58 34.82 24.56
C SER A 115 -4.37 35.43 23.88
N GLU A 116 -4.28 36.76 24.05
CA GLU A 116 -3.14 37.58 23.68
C GLU A 116 -1.91 37.07 24.43
N SER A 117 -0.91 36.60 23.69
CA SER A 117 0.39 36.17 24.21
C SER A 117 1.42 36.53 23.16
N THR A 118 2.28 37.48 23.49
CA THR A 118 3.37 38.02 22.70
C THR A 118 4.08 36.93 21.88
N GLU A 119 3.92 36.95 20.55
CA GLU A 119 4.65 36.09 19.62
C GLU A 119 6.12 36.55 19.53
N PRO A 120 7.13 35.72 19.88
CA PRO A 120 8.45 35.89 19.32
C PRO A 120 8.41 35.46 17.85
N GLU A 121 9.01 36.29 16.99
CA GLU A 121 9.18 36.12 15.54
C GLU A 121 9.17 34.64 15.12
N GLU A 122 8.19 34.25 14.29
CA GLU A 122 8.13 32.92 13.70
C GLU A 122 9.35 32.73 12.79
N GLU A 123 10.44 32.18 13.34
CA GLU A 123 11.52 31.62 12.53
C GLU A 123 10.87 30.61 11.57
N GLU A 124 10.92 30.90 10.26
CA GLU A 124 10.47 30.02 9.19
C GLU A 124 11.08 28.64 9.39
N ARG A 125 10.33 27.73 10.02
CA ARG A 125 10.84 26.37 10.27
C ARG A 125 11.01 25.73 8.89
N PRO A 126 12.24 25.37 8.48
CA PRO A 126 12.44 24.82 7.15
C PRO A 126 11.56 23.58 6.99
N ILE A 127 10.86 23.47 5.84
CA ILE A 127 10.00 22.33 5.54
C ILE A 127 10.91 21.11 5.33
N LEU A 128 11.25 20.44 6.43
CA LEU A 128 12.15 19.30 6.37
C LEU A 128 11.45 18.08 5.75
N ASN A 129 12.17 17.31 4.94
CA ASN A 129 11.67 16.04 4.42
C ASN A 129 11.40 15.07 5.59
N ARG A 130 10.35 14.23 5.49
CA ARG A 130 9.91 13.28 6.53
C ARG A 130 11.06 12.42 7.09
N ARG A 131 12.01 12.02 6.24
CA ARG A 131 13.18 11.23 6.65
C ARG A 131 14.11 12.00 7.58
N MET A 132 14.34 13.28 7.26
CA MET A 132 15.17 14.20 8.03
C MET A 132 14.51 14.55 9.36
N ARG A 133 13.19 14.76 9.39
CA ARG A 133 12.43 14.96 10.65
C ARG A 133 12.60 13.78 11.61
N ARG A 134 12.56 12.54 11.09
CA ARG A 134 12.76 11.34 11.91
C ARG A 134 14.18 11.22 12.47
N GLN A 135 15.20 11.56 11.68
CA GLN A 135 16.59 11.57 12.14
C GLN A 135 16.78 12.58 13.27
N ILE A 136 16.31 13.82 13.09
CA ILE A 136 16.41 14.87 14.11
C ILE A 136 15.67 14.47 15.40
N GLN A 137 14.48 13.89 15.30
CA GLN A 137 13.75 13.39 16.48
C GLN A 137 14.51 12.26 17.20
N GLN A 138 15.13 11.34 16.45
CA GLN A 138 15.92 10.26 17.03
C GLN A 138 17.19 10.79 17.71
N GLU A 139 17.87 11.77 17.10
CA GLU A 139 19.04 12.44 17.67
C GLU A 139 18.68 13.20 18.95
N ARG A 140 17.58 13.97 18.95
CA ARG A 140 17.06 14.62 20.16
C ARG A 140 16.79 13.61 21.27
N LYS A 141 16.13 12.48 20.95
CA LYS A 141 15.89 11.40 21.93
C LYS A 141 17.20 10.76 22.43
N ARG A 142 18.21 10.58 21.57
CA ARG A 142 19.52 10.07 21.97
C ARG A 142 20.25 11.05 22.89
N ALA A 143 20.25 12.34 22.57
CA ALA A 143 20.88 13.37 23.39
C ALA A 143 20.26 13.44 24.80
N VAL A 144 18.93 13.39 24.90
CA VAL A 144 18.23 13.32 26.20
C VAL A 144 18.65 12.09 26.99
N ARG A 145 18.73 10.92 26.35
CA ARG A 145 19.18 9.68 27.02
C ARG A 145 20.63 9.76 27.50
N GLN A 146 21.52 10.37 26.73
CA GLN A 146 22.91 10.57 27.17
C GLN A 146 23.01 11.57 28.33
N ARG A 147 22.14 12.59 28.36
CA ARG A 147 22.06 13.58 29.44
C ARG A 147 21.51 13.01 30.76
N ILE A 148 20.64 11.99 30.69
CA ILE A 148 20.02 11.35 31.87
C ILE A 148 20.89 10.22 32.46
N LYS A 149 21.72 9.55 31.65
CA LYS A 149 22.60 8.46 32.12
C LYS A 149 23.56 8.79 33.28
N PRO A 150 24.11 10.00 33.48
CA PRO A 150 25.01 10.24 34.62
C PRO A 150 24.28 10.34 35.97
N LEU A 151 22.93 10.30 36.03
CA LEU A 151 22.19 10.42 37.29
C LEU A 151 21.88 9.08 37.99
N TYR A 152 22.16 7.94 37.36
CA TYR A 152 21.86 6.60 37.89
C TYR A 152 23.09 5.66 37.96
N SER A 153 24.31 6.21 37.86
CA SER A 153 25.53 5.43 38.09
C SER A 153 26.09 5.78 39.47
N ARG A 154 25.60 5.08 40.49
CA ARG A 154 26.27 4.93 41.79
C ARG A 154 26.51 3.46 42.03
#